data_AF-A0A2V1ARY9-F1
#
_entry.id   AF-A0A2V1ARY9-F1
#
_cell.length_a   1.000
_cell.length_b   1.000
_cell.length_c   1.000
_cell.angle_alpha   90.00
_cell.angle_beta   90.00
_cell.angle_gamma   90.00
#
_symmetry.space_group_name_H-M   'P 1'
#
loop_
_entity.id
_entity.type
_entity.pdbx_description
1 polymer ?
#
loop_
_entity_poly.entity_id
_entity_poly.type
_entity_poly.pdbx_seq_one_letter_code
_entity_poly.pdbx_strand_id
1 'polypeptide(L)'
;MCTKQCSGIAKTGLQCKINVKKGDYCHYHIGQAKGLSGSAALPKTPTPKSSPKKKLPATPNRVVVTSAPSKSPFGSSPLKPVYKSPGRPAKPKDKKAGFIYLYTLASLMTKNGGDFFKTRNLEPRKKGEWVNFSPKKSEFMFVKVGMTTKTVQVRLSQWERQCNHKLICLHPGCEGHEQSLVEKLKRLTISKSHNDKYMYHTFNLSDKGFYAARNVWSAEQEIHALLKKRYGGGPVYCQGCVEKAQEDNKLRRVSHFFRRKEDLSSEDYKVHVEWFPIPKTELREVFKIIDNVCMRYTA
;
A
#
# COMPACT_ATOMS: atom_id res chain seq x y z
N MET A 1 26.77 -15.93 -29.12
CA MET A 1 27.20 -14.63 -28.54
C MET A 1 27.38 -14.82 -27.04
N CYS A 2 28.57 -14.59 -26.51
CA CYS A 2 28.88 -14.84 -25.08
C CYS A 2 28.30 -13.70 -24.22
N THR A 3 27.36 -14.00 -23.33
CA THR A 3 26.82 -13.03 -22.38
C THR A 3 27.71 -12.95 -21.15
N LYS A 4 28.10 -11.74 -20.74
CA LYS A 4 28.90 -11.49 -19.53
C LYS A 4 28.02 -10.90 -18.43
N GLN A 5 28.33 -11.17 -17.17
CA GLN A 5 27.62 -10.58 -16.04
C GLN A 5 28.02 -9.11 -15.87
N CYS A 6 27.06 -8.24 -15.52
CA CYS A 6 27.31 -6.82 -15.29
C CYS A 6 28.30 -6.58 -14.14
N SER A 7 29.27 -5.68 -14.35
CA SER A 7 30.30 -5.27 -13.39
C SER A 7 29.84 -4.24 -12.37
N GLY A 8 28.57 -3.80 -12.42
CA GLY A 8 28.04 -2.79 -11.51
C GLY A 8 27.76 -3.31 -10.11
N ILE A 9 27.85 -2.43 -9.10
CA ILE A 9 27.54 -2.73 -7.69
C ILE A 9 26.18 -2.13 -7.34
N ALA A 10 25.26 -2.97 -6.88
CA ALA A 10 23.94 -2.55 -6.42
C ALA A 10 24.02 -1.71 -5.14
N LYS A 11 22.96 -0.98 -4.79
CA LYS A 11 22.89 -0.17 -3.55
C LYS A 11 23.12 -0.98 -2.27
N THR A 12 22.96 -2.30 -2.32
CA THR A 12 23.22 -3.24 -1.22
C THR A 12 24.70 -3.62 -1.08
N GLY A 13 25.58 -3.14 -1.95
CA GLY A 13 27.01 -3.48 -1.97
C GLY A 13 27.33 -4.79 -2.70
N LEU A 14 26.33 -5.48 -3.26
CA LEU A 14 26.52 -6.73 -4.00
C LEU A 14 26.66 -6.48 -5.50
N GLN A 15 27.43 -7.34 -6.18
CA GLN A 15 27.58 -7.29 -7.63
C GLN A 15 26.25 -7.58 -8.34
N CYS A 16 25.98 -6.82 -9.41
CA CYS A 16 24.80 -6.95 -10.24
C CYS A 16 24.75 -8.33 -10.90
N LYS A 17 23.60 -9.00 -10.85
CA LYS A 17 23.40 -10.34 -11.46
C LYS A 17 22.82 -10.30 -12.89
N ILE A 18 22.68 -9.11 -13.46
CA ILE A 18 22.12 -8.94 -14.81
C ILE A 18 23.20 -9.29 -15.84
N ASN A 19 22.88 -10.20 -16.77
CA ASN A 19 23.76 -10.51 -17.90
C ASN A 19 23.58 -9.50 -19.02
N VAL A 20 24.68 -9.00 -19.55
CA VAL A 20 24.74 -8.03 -20.65
C VAL A 20 25.24 -8.69 -21.92
N LYS A 21 24.62 -8.32 -23.05
CA LYS A 21 24.98 -8.82 -24.38
C LYS A 21 26.14 -8.02 -25.01
N LYS A 22 26.29 -6.74 -24.66
CA LYS A 22 27.35 -5.83 -25.12
C LYS A 22 27.72 -4.86 -23.99
N GLY A 23 29.02 -4.64 -23.78
CA GLY A 23 29.58 -3.79 -22.71
C GLY A 23 29.65 -4.48 -21.34
N ASP A 24 30.15 -3.75 -20.33
CA ASP A 24 30.37 -4.28 -18.97
C ASP A 24 29.24 -3.91 -17.98
N TYR A 25 28.36 -2.97 -18.34
CA TYR A 25 27.34 -2.44 -17.43
C TYR A 25 25.92 -2.55 -18.01
N CYS A 26 24.97 -2.96 -17.18
CA CYS A 26 23.54 -2.91 -17.52
C CYS A 26 23.00 -1.47 -17.47
N HIS A 27 21.77 -1.26 -17.94
CA HIS A 27 21.16 0.07 -17.98
C HIS A 27 21.00 0.73 -16.60
N TYR A 28 20.94 -0.06 -15.52
CA TYR A 28 20.91 0.47 -14.14
C TYR A 28 22.27 0.96 -13.64
N HIS A 29 23.38 0.46 -14.19
CA HIS A 29 24.74 0.76 -13.71
C HIS A 29 25.60 1.47 -14.76
N ILE A 30 25.00 1.96 -15.85
CA ILE A 30 25.73 2.68 -16.92
C ILE A 30 26.43 3.96 -16.40
N GLY A 31 25.94 4.55 -15.31
CA GLY A 31 26.58 5.69 -14.65
C GLY A 31 27.85 5.33 -13.87
N GLN A 32 28.03 4.07 -13.47
CA GLN A 32 29.24 3.61 -12.77
C GLN A 32 30.42 3.43 -13.73
N ALA A 33 30.15 3.21 -15.02
CA ALA A 33 31.19 3.11 -16.05
C ALA A 33 32.04 4.39 -16.18
N LYS A 34 31.48 5.55 -15.81
CA LYS A 34 32.13 6.86 -15.92
C LYS A 34 33.05 7.21 -14.74
N GLY A 35 33.08 6.38 -13.69
CA GLY A 35 33.84 6.66 -12.47
C GLY A 35 35.29 6.16 -12.47
N LEU A 36 35.76 5.49 -13.53
CA LEU A 36 37.09 4.84 -13.57
C LEU A 36 38.12 5.58 -14.43
N SER A 37 37.78 6.72 -15.03
CA SER A 37 38.72 7.57 -15.77
C SER A 37 38.86 8.93 -15.08
N GLY A 38 39.53 8.96 -13.93
CA GLY A 38 39.78 10.19 -13.21
C GLY A 38 40.40 9.95 -11.85
N SER A 39 41.72 9.90 -11.79
CA SER A 39 42.47 10.14 -10.56
C SER A 39 42.12 11.55 -10.06
N ALA A 40 41.26 11.64 -9.05
CA ALA A 40 41.01 12.88 -8.31
C ALA A 40 40.81 12.53 -6.83
N ALA A 41 41.47 13.33 -6.00
CA ALA A 41 41.79 13.10 -4.61
C ALA A 41 40.61 12.75 -3.68
N LEU A 42 40.92 11.99 -2.63
CA LEU A 42 40.06 11.74 -1.48
C LEU A 42 39.42 13.03 -0.93
N PRO A 43 38.14 13.00 -0.52
CA PRO A 43 37.60 13.98 0.41
C PRO A 43 38.24 13.76 1.79
N LYS A 44 39.02 14.74 2.25
CA LYS A 44 39.52 14.81 3.63
C LYS A 44 38.33 14.88 4.60
N THR A 45 38.28 13.95 5.53
CA THR A 45 37.48 13.99 6.75
C THR A 45 37.79 15.25 7.57
N PRO A 46 36.79 16.03 8.03
CA PRO A 46 37.03 17.09 8.98
C PRO A 46 37.32 16.53 10.38
N THR A 47 38.43 16.98 10.95
CA THR A 47 38.88 16.75 12.32
C THR A 47 37.94 17.42 13.34
N PRO A 48 37.61 16.76 14.47
CA PRO A 48 36.88 17.41 15.56
C PRO A 48 37.85 18.22 16.46
N LYS A 49 37.49 19.48 16.69
CA LYS A 49 38.12 20.37 17.66
C LYS A 49 37.82 19.93 19.09
N SER A 50 38.81 20.19 19.94
CA SER A 50 38.98 19.84 21.35
C SER A 50 38.04 20.56 22.32
N SER A 51 37.75 19.88 23.45
CA SER A 51 37.71 20.33 24.87
C SER A 51 36.58 19.63 25.68
N PRO A 52 36.59 19.63 27.03
CA PRO A 52 37.67 19.29 27.97
C PRO A 52 37.31 18.07 28.87
N LYS A 53 38.36 17.48 29.47
CA LYS A 53 38.34 16.29 30.35
C LYS A 53 37.54 16.49 31.65
N LYS A 54 36.63 15.57 31.97
CA LYS A 54 36.19 15.27 33.35
C LYS A 54 36.76 13.91 33.78
N LYS A 55 37.50 13.93 34.89
CA LYS A 55 38.06 12.77 35.61
C LYS A 55 36.92 11.97 36.27
N LEU A 56 37.08 10.66 36.41
CA LEU A 56 36.62 9.78 37.52
C LEU A 56 37.18 8.35 37.28
N PRO A 57 37.26 7.47 38.30
CA PRO A 57 38.47 6.73 38.59
C PRO A 57 38.39 5.23 38.33
N ALA A 58 39.58 4.63 38.40
CA ALA A 58 39.92 3.24 38.19
C ALA A 58 39.25 2.26 39.17
N THR A 59 39.06 1.02 38.71
CA THR A 59 39.34 -0.18 39.52
C THR A 59 39.68 -1.36 38.60
N PRO A 60 40.54 -2.30 39.05
CA PRO A 60 41.06 -3.41 38.25
C PRO A 60 40.31 -4.71 38.55
N ASN A 61 40.32 -5.67 37.62
CA ASN A 61 40.97 -6.95 37.92
C ASN A 61 41.16 -7.86 36.69
N ARG A 62 42.35 -8.45 36.74
CA ARG A 62 43.04 -9.38 35.86
C ARG A 62 42.70 -10.79 36.31
N VAL A 63 42.36 -11.69 35.39
CA VAL A 63 42.76 -13.10 35.49
C VAL A 63 43.13 -13.62 34.10
N VAL A 64 44.38 -14.08 34.02
CA VAL A 64 45.01 -14.81 32.92
C VAL A 64 44.92 -16.28 33.28
N VAL A 65 44.50 -17.15 32.35
CA VAL A 65 44.93 -18.56 32.36
C VAL A 65 45.27 -18.98 30.93
N THR A 66 46.53 -19.37 30.79
CA THR A 66 47.21 -20.00 29.65
C THR A 66 47.06 -21.52 29.68
N SER A 67 46.93 -22.16 28.52
CA SER A 67 47.65 -23.42 28.19
C SER A 67 47.44 -23.83 26.73
N ALA A 68 48.54 -24.19 26.07
CA ALA A 68 48.65 -24.60 24.67
C ALA A 68 48.60 -26.16 24.51
N PRO A 69 49.22 -26.80 23.50
CA PRO A 69 48.60 -27.26 22.26
C PRO A 69 48.62 -28.79 22.08
N SER A 70 47.81 -29.35 21.18
CA SER A 70 47.98 -30.73 20.67
C SER A 70 47.86 -30.79 19.15
N LYS A 71 48.95 -31.20 18.51
CA LYS A 71 49.00 -31.63 17.12
C LYS A 71 48.50 -33.08 17.03
N SER A 72 47.65 -33.38 16.05
CA SER A 72 47.50 -34.73 15.50
C SER A 72 47.33 -34.65 13.98
N PRO A 73 47.94 -35.58 13.21
CA PRO A 73 47.83 -35.66 11.76
C PRO A 73 46.72 -36.63 11.31
N PHE A 74 46.37 -36.54 10.03
CA PHE A 74 45.47 -37.41 9.25
C PHE A 74 43.95 -37.23 9.41
N GLY A 75 43.27 -37.14 8.25
CA GLY A 75 41.88 -37.58 8.11
C GLY A 75 40.92 -36.60 7.43
N SER A 76 40.72 -36.79 6.12
CA SER A 76 39.46 -36.58 5.38
C SER A 76 38.71 -35.24 5.45
N SER A 77 38.56 -34.63 4.27
CA SER A 77 37.69 -33.49 3.94
C SER A 77 36.28 -33.59 4.55
N PRO A 78 35.83 -32.62 5.37
CA PRO A 78 34.44 -32.48 5.75
C PRO A 78 33.69 -31.65 4.71
N LEU A 79 32.60 -32.22 4.18
CA LEU A 79 31.56 -31.45 3.48
C LEU A 79 31.09 -30.33 4.40
N LYS A 80 31.23 -29.07 3.96
CA LYS A 80 30.77 -27.90 4.71
C LYS A 80 29.26 -28.03 4.95
N PRO A 81 28.78 -28.00 6.22
CA PRO A 81 27.37 -27.85 6.48
C PRO A 81 26.93 -26.52 5.90
N VAL A 82 25.92 -26.53 5.04
CA VAL A 82 25.22 -25.32 4.60
C VAL A 82 24.48 -24.77 5.83
N TYR A 83 25.19 -23.98 6.64
CA TYR A 83 24.57 -23.14 7.64
C TYR A 83 23.70 -22.12 6.89
N LYS A 84 22.40 -22.41 6.80
CA LYS A 84 21.40 -21.38 6.54
C LYS A 84 21.54 -20.38 7.67
N SER A 85 22.15 -19.24 7.39
CA SER A 85 22.19 -18.11 8.33
C SER A 85 20.75 -17.89 8.84
N PRO A 86 20.51 -17.86 10.15
CA PRO A 86 19.18 -17.59 10.67
C PRO A 86 18.75 -16.25 10.08
N GLY A 87 17.67 -16.30 9.30
CA GLY A 87 17.11 -15.12 8.65
C GLY A 87 16.93 -14.05 9.72
N ARG A 88 17.52 -12.88 9.49
CA ARG A 88 17.35 -11.72 10.37
C ARG A 88 15.86 -11.58 10.68
N PRO A 89 15.43 -11.61 11.96
CA PRO A 89 14.02 -11.53 12.28
C PRO A 89 13.47 -10.28 11.61
N ALA A 90 12.44 -10.46 10.78
CA ALA A 90 11.74 -9.35 10.15
C ALA A 90 11.38 -8.37 11.26
N LYS A 91 11.85 -7.12 11.16
CA LYS A 91 11.52 -6.08 12.13
C LYS A 91 10.01 -6.11 12.33
N PRO A 92 9.51 -6.20 13.58
CA PRO A 92 8.07 -6.23 13.82
C PRO A 92 7.49 -4.97 13.16
N LYS A 93 6.55 -5.16 12.23
CA LYS A 93 5.85 -4.05 11.58
C LYS A 93 5.24 -3.20 12.69
N ASP A 94 5.59 -1.92 12.74
CA ASP A 94 5.13 -1.01 13.79
C ASP A 94 3.61 -1.09 13.92
N LYS A 95 3.15 -1.41 15.15
CA LYS A 95 1.75 -1.41 15.53
C LYS A 95 1.27 0.05 15.53
N LYS A 96 0.62 0.47 14.45
CA LYS A 96 0.10 1.84 14.31
C LYS A 96 -1.41 1.85 14.45
N ALA A 97 -1.89 2.73 15.32
CA ALA A 97 -3.28 3.10 15.42
C ALA A 97 -3.75 3.87 14.18
N GLY A 98 -5.04 3.84 13.90
CA GLY A 98 -5.61 4.61 12.80
C GLY A 98 -7.11 4.39 12.62
N PHE A 99 -7.60 4.87 11.49
CA PHE A 99 -9.00 4.76 11.10
C PHE A 99 -9.14 3.90 9.84
N ILE A 100 -10.18 3.06 9.84
CA ILE A 100 -10.74 2.42 8.66
C ILE A 100 -11.92 3.28 8.18
N TYR A 101 -11.98 3.54 6.89
CA TYR A 101 -13.06 4.31 6.29
C TYR A 101 -13.50 3.69 4.98
N LEU A 102 -14.74 3.95 4.61
CA LEU A 102 -15.32 3.51 3.36
C LEU A 102 -15.56 4.73 2.48
N TYR A 103 -15.42 4.54 1.18
CA TYR A 103 -15.74 5.57 0.22
C TYR A 103 -16.18 4.99 -1.11
N THR A 104 -16.89 5.81 -1.87
CA THR A 104 -17.24 5.55 -3.27
C THR A 104 -16.89 6.77 -4.12
N LEU A 105 -17.04 6.65 -5.44
CA LEU A 105 -16.90 7.78 -6.35
C LEU A 105 -18.18 8.61 -6.33
N ALA A 106 -18.07 9.94 -6.29
CA ALA A 106 -19.23 10.82 -6.32
C ALA A 106 -20.08 10.63 -7.58
N SER A 107 -19.44 10.35 -8.70
CA SER A 107 -20.07 10.08 -9.99
C SER A 107 -20.87 8.77 -10.04
N LEU A 108 -20.63 7.83 -9.12
CA LEU A 108 -21.46 6.63 -8.98
C LEU A 108 -22.75 6.91 -8.19
N MET A 109 -22.78 8.00 -7.43
CA MET A 109 -23.96 8.42 -6.68
C MET A 109 -24.89 9.33 -7.50
N THR A 110 -24.39 9.92 -8.59
CA THR A 110 -25.21 10.77 -9.46
C THR A 110 -25.96 9.95 -10.50
N LYS A 111 -27.10 10.48 -10.93
CA LYS A 111 -28.02 9.85 -11.88
C LYS A 111 -27.38 9.57 -13.25
N ASN A 112 -26.26 10.20 -13.58
CA ASN A 112 -25.58 10.08 -14.87
C ASN A 112 -24.20 9.44 -14.71
N GLY A 113 -24.15 8.27 -14.06
CA GLY A 113 -22.93 7.45 -14.01
C GLY A 113 -22.49 7.12 -15.43
N GLY A 114 -21.56 7.92 -15.96
CA GLY A 114 -21.13 7.86 -17.36
C GLY A 114 -20.29 6.63 -17.67
N ASP A 115 -20.01 6.44 -18.96
CA ASP A 115 -19.22 5.33 -19.53
C ASP A 115 -17.75 5.25 -19.05
N PHE A 116 -17.36 6.12 -18.12
CA PHE A 116 -16.00 6.18 -17.57
C PHE A 116 -15.70 5.04 -16.56
N PHE A 117 -16.73 4.36 -16.03
CA PHE A 117 -16.57 3.30 -15.04
C PHE A 117 -16.86 1.92 -15.63
N LYS A 118 -15.80 1.13 -15.81
CA LYS A 118 -15.90 -0.27 -16.26
C LYS A 118 -15.50 -1.21 -15.15
N THR A 119 -16.17 -2.35 -15.07
CA THR A 119 -15.87 -3.41 -14.10
C THR A 119 -15.86 -4.78 -14.78
N ARG A 120 -15.30 -5.81 -14.12
CA ARG A 120 -15.39 -7.20 -14.57
C ARG A 120 -16.02 -8.06 -13.48
N ASN A 121 -16.53 -9.23 -13.88
CA ASN A 121 -17.03 -10.27 -12.99
C ASN A 121 -18.24 -9.86 -12.13
N LEU A 122 -19.04 -8.88 -12.58
CA LEU A 122 -20.28 -8.51 -11.90
C LEU A 122 -21.41 -9.52 -12.21
N GLU A 123 -21.50 -9.95 -13.47
CA GLU A 123 -22.48 -10.94 -13.93
C GLU A 123 -21.79 -12.28 -14.20
N PRO A 124 -22.33 -13.41 -13.71
CA PRO A 124 -21.77 -14.75 -13.98
C PRO A 124 -21.65 -15.05 -15.48
N ARG A 125 -22.57 -14.50 -16.29
CA ARG A 125 -22.62 -14.71 -17.75
C ARG A 125 -21.52 -13.99 -18.52
N LYS A 126 -20.95 -12.90 -17.98
CA LYS A 126 -19.91 -12.07 -18.63
C LYS A 126 -18.60 -12.10 -17.82
N LYS A 127 -18.24 -13.29 -17.36
CA LYS A 127 -17.03 -13.48 -16.56
C LYS A 127 -15.79 -13.18 -17.41
N GLY A 128 -14.89 -12.33 -16.90
CA GLY A 128 -13.66 -11.95 -17.59
C GLY A 128 -13.76 -10.74 -18.53
N GLU A 129 -14.96 -10.30 -18.91
CA GLU A 129 -15.16 -9.16 -19.79
C GLU A 129 -15.28 -7.84 -19.03
N TRP A 130 -14.78 -6.74 -19.61
CA TRP A 130 -15.03 -5.39 -19.11
C TRP A 130 -16.41 -4.92 -19.55
N VAL A 131 -17.27 -4.64 -18.58
CA VAL A 131 -18.63 -4.13 -18.82
C VAL A 131 -18.76 -2.71 -18.25
N ASN A 132 -19.47 -1.84 -18.97
CA ASN A 132 -19.84 -0.52 -18.46
C ASN A 132 -20.80 -0.71 -17.29
N PHE A 133 -20.47 -0.11 -16.15
CA PHE A 133 -21.31 -0.17 -14.96
C PHE A 133 -22.32 0.97 -14.99
N SER A 134 -23.61 0.64 -14.81
CA SER A 134 -24.66 1.65 -14.65
C SER A 134 -25.16 1.67 -13.20
N PRO A 135 -24.80 2.67 -12.40
CA PRO A 135 -25.18 2.72 -10.98
C PRO A 135 -26.68 2.77 -10.73
N LYS A 136 -27.45 3.29 -11.70
CA LYS A 136 -28.92 3.37 -11.64
C LYS A 136 -29.58 2.00 -11.78
N LYS A 137 -29.13 1.22 -12.75
CA LYS A 137 -29.74 -0.08 -13.09
C LYS A 137 -29.22 -1.20 -12.20
N SER A 138 -28.06 -1.02 -11.59
CA SER A 138 -27.46 -2.02 -10.71
C SER A 138 -28.00 -1.93 -9.28
N GLU A 139 -28.30 -3.09 -8.71
CA GLU A 139 -28.55 -3.27 -7.28
C GLU A 139 -27.28 -3.11 -6.45
N PHE A 140 -26.12 -3.19 -7.10
CA PHE A 140 -24.82 -3.06 -6.48
C PHE A 140 -24.34 -1.60 -6.47
N MET A 141 -23.49 -1.29 -5.51
CA MET A 141 -22.64 -0.10 -5.49
C MET A 141 -21.20 -0.52 -5.29
N PHE A 142 -20.27 0.19 -5.92
CA PHE A 142 -18.85 -0.07 -5.74
C PHE A 142 -18.34 0.75 -4.57
N VAL A 143 -17.74 0.06 -3.59
CA VAL A 143 -17.15 0.68 -2.41
C VAL A 143 -15.70 0.23 -2.30
N LYS A 144 -14.85 1.16 -1.84
CA LYS A 144 -13.50 0.85 -1.44
C LYS A 144 -13.34 1.08 0.06
N VAL A 145 -12.67 0.15 0.72
CA VAL A 145 -12.26 0.27 2.11
C VAL A 145 -10.80 0.69 2.14
N GLY A 146 -10.50 1.76 2.87
CA GLY A 146 -9.15 2.23 3.06
C GLY A 146 -8.81 2.41 4.54
N MET A 147 -7.51 2.45 4.82
CA MET A 147 -6.98 2.81 6.13
C MET A 147 -6.17 4.11 6.11
N THR A 148 -6.04 4.73 7.27
CA THR A 148 -5.22 5.93 7.48
C THR A 148 -4.76 6.04 8.92
N THR A 149 -3.54 6.54 9.14
CA THR A 149 -3.05 6.97 10.46
C THR A 149 -3.26 8.47 10.71
N LYS A 150 -3.84 9.17 9.72
CA LYS A 150 -4.27 10.59 9.78
C LYS A 150 -5.80 10.63 9.80
N THR A 151 -6.40 11.82 9.81
CA THR A 151 -7.85 11.97 9.64
C THR A 151 -8.31 11.44 8.27
N VAL A 152 -9.54 10.93 8.22
CA VAL A 152 -10.13 10.36 6.99
C VAL A 152 -10.23 11.42 5.90
N GLN A 153 -10.64 12.64 6.26
CA GLN A 153 -10.78 13.74 5.30
C GLN A 153 -9.47 14.05 4.58
N VAL A 154 -8.35 14.15 5.31
CA VAL A 154 -7.03 14.39 4.71
C VAL A 154 -6.65 13.27 3.76
N ARG A 155 -6.95 12.02 4.10
CA ARG A 155 -6.63 10.87 3.27
C ARG A 155 -7.50 10.83 2.00
N LEU A 156 -8.78 11.14 2.10
CA LEU A 156 -9.67 11.25 0.94
C LEU A 156 -9.18 12.33 -0.03
N SER A 157 -8.84 13.53 0.45
CA SER A 157 -8.31 14.59 -0.41
C SER A 157 -6.97 14.25 -1.07
N GLN A 158 -6.17 13.36 -0.47
CA GLN A 158 -4.97 12.83 -1.14
C GLN A 158 -5.34 11.90 -2.30
N TRP A 159 -6.31 11.00 -2.09
CA TRP A 159 -6.78 10.09 -3.13
C TRP A 159 -7.49 10.81 -4.27
N GLU A 160 -8.31 11.82 -3.97
CA GLU A 160 -8.97 12.66 -4.98
C GLU A 160 -7.92 13.30 -5.91
N ARG A 161 -6.87 13.91 -5.35
CA ARG A 161 -5.75 14.48 -6.12
C ARG A 161 -4.93 13.43 -6.87
N GLN A 162 -4.85 12.21 -6.36
CA GLN A 162 -4.09 11.15 -7.01
C GLN A 162 -4.82 10.58 -8.22
N CYS A 163 -6.12 10.36 -8.10
CA CYS A 163 -6.93 9.69 -9.11
C CYS A 163 -7.75 10.64 -9.98
N ASN A 164 -7.77 11.94 -9.66
CA ASN A 164 -8.58 12.97 -10.30
C ASN A 164 -10.09 12.67 -10.29
N HIS A 165 -10.58 12.05 -9.21
CA HIS A 165 -11.99 11.74 -9.03
C HIS A 165 -12.47 12.28 -7.70
N LYS A 166 -13.66 12.89 -7.67
CA LYS A 166 -14.32 13.28 -6.43
C LYS A 166 -14.80 12.04 -5.67
N LEU A 167 -14.46 11.95 -4.39
CA LEU A 167 -14.80 10.83 -3.53
C LEU A 167 -15.88 11.24 -2.53
N ILE A 168 -16.74 10.29 -2.16
CA ILE A 168 -17.73 10.44 -1.09
C ILE A 168 -17.42 9.43 0.00
N CYS A 169 -17.19 9.92 1.22
CA CYS A 169 -17.06 9.07 2.40
C CYS A 169 -18.42 8.45 2.74
N LEU A 170 -18.45 7.12 2.83
CA LEU A 170 -19.62 6.38 3.26
C LEU A 170 -19.47 6.10 4.76
N HIS A 171 -20.49 6.47 5.53
CA HIS A 171 -20.50 6.30 6.97
C HIS A 171 -21.92 5.96 7.47
N PRO A 172 -22.04 5.33 8.65
CA PRO A 172 -23.32 5.19 9.33
C PRO A 172 -24.11 6.51 9.33
N GLY A 173 -25.36 6.44 8.88
CA GLY A 173 -26.24 7.61 8.77
C GLY A 173 -26.21 8.35 7.43
N CYS A 174 -25.25 8.08 6.53
CA CYS A 174 -25.21 8.71 5.19
C CYS A 174 -26.07 8.01 4.14
N GLU A 175 -26.72 6.89 4.48
CA GLU A 175 -27.48 6.01 3.56
C GLU A 175 -28.75 6.67 2.99
N GLY A 176 -29.12 7.86 3.47
CA GLY A 176 -30.41 8.50 3.20
C GLY A 176 -30.41 9.58 2.12
N HIS A 177 -29.93 9.29 0.91
CA HIS A 177 -30.04 10.24 -0.22
C HIS A 177 -31.05 9.80 -1.30
N GLU A 178 -32.23 9.35 -0.87
CA GLU A 178 -33.55 9.68 -1.44
C GLU A 178 -34.60 9.18 -0.43
N GLN A 179 -34.54 9.70 0.80
CA GLN A 179 -35.59 9.42 1.78
C GLN A 179 -36.88 10.03 1.25
N SER A 180 -37.89 9.18 1.00
CA SER A 180 -39.22 9.66 0.65
C SER A 180 -39.71 10.59 1.76
N LEU A 181 -40.66 11.47 1.42
CA LEU A 181 -41.24 12.40 2.38
C LEU A 181 -41.76 11.66 3.64
N VAL A 182 -42.19 10.41 3.48
CA VAL A 182 -42.60 9.50 4.58
C VAL A 182 -41.45 9.14 5.52
N GLU A 183 -40.24 8.88 5.02
CA GLU A 183 -39.08 8.62 5.88
C GLU A 183 -38.60 9.87 6.61
N LYS A 184 -38.72 11.04 5.97
CA LYS A 184 -38.47 12.33 6.63
C LYS A 184 -39.50 12.60 7.74
N LEU A 185 -40.78 12.28 7.50
CA LEU A 185 -41.85 12.40 8.48
C LEU A 185 -41.72 11.37 9.63
N LYS A 186 -41.26 10.14 9.36
CA LYS A 186 -40.94 9.14 10.41
C LYS A 186 -39.89 9.63 11.40
N ARG A 187 -38.98 10.52 10.96
CA ARG A 187 -37.97 11.17 11.82
C ARG A 187 -38.49 12.37 12.60
N LEU A 188 -39.66 12.90 12.25
CA LEU A 188 -40.33 13.96 13.01
C LEU A 188 -41.23 13.40 14.13
N THR A 189 -41.46 12.09 14.15
CA THR A 189 -42.07 11.43 15.31
C THR A 189 -41.13 11.61 16.50
N ILE A 190 -41.57 12.35 17.51
CA ILE A 190 -40.90 12.48 18.82
C ILE A 190 -41.06 11.15 19.56
N SER A 191 -40.45 10.10 19.02
CA SER A 191 -40.28 8.86 19.74
C SER A 191 -39.23 9.14 20.81
N LYS A 192 -39.66 9.29 22.05
CA LYS A 192 -38.80 9.19 23.23
C LYS A 192 -38.20 7.77 23.28
N SER A 193 -37.22 7.49 22.42
CA SER A 193 -36.33 6.34 22.50
C SER A 193 -34.91 6.89 22.50
N HIS A 194 -34.49 7.33 23.67
CA HIS A 194 -33.17 7.89 23.94
C HIS A 194 -32.10 6.77 24.06
N ASN A 195 -32.21 5.69 23.28
CA ASN A 195 -31.33 4.52 23.41
C ASN A 195 -31.33 3.56 22.19
N ASP A 196 -31.02 4.04 20.98
CA ASP A 196 -30.47 3.18 19.91
C ASP A 196 -29.03 2.77 20.27
N LYS A 197 -28.92 2.00 21.34
CA LYS A 197 -27.73 1.59 22.11
C LYS A 197 -26.81 0.62 21.37
N TYR A 198 -26.73 0.68 20.03
CA TYR A 198 -25.76 -0.11 19.24
C TYR A 198 -25.38 0.58 17.90
N MET A 199 -25.10 1.89 17.90
CA MET A 199 -24.40 2.51 16.77
C MET A 199 -22.90 2.30 16.94
N TYR A 200 -22.38 1.23 16.32
CA TYR A 200 -20.97 0.91 16.05
C TYR A 200 -19.93 1.39 17.10
N HIS A 201 -19.41 0.45 17.90
CA HIS A 201 -18.55 0.75 19.07
C HIS A 201 -17.26 1.49 18.73
N THR A 202 -16.71 1.27 17.54
CA THR A 202 -15.45 1.84 17.10
C THR A 202 -15.63 3.02 16.17
N PHE A 203 -16.85 3.38 15.81
CA PHE A 203 -17.11 4.46 14.87
C PHE A 203 -16.94 5.84 15.53
N ASN A 204 -16.07 6.67 14.97
CA ASN A 204 -15.90 8.06 15.35
C ASN A 204 -16.63 8.96 14.37
N LEU A 205 -17.62 9.71 14.88
CA LEU A 205 -18.45 10.62 14.08
C LEU A 205 -17.66 11.81 13.50
N SER A 206 -16.70 12.36 14.26
CA SER A 206 -15.88 13.50 13.84
C SER A 206 -14.98 13.15 12.67
N ASP A 207 -14.32 11.99 12.76
CA ASP A 207 -13.42 11.51 11.72
C ASP A 207 -14.13 10.70 10.63
N LYS A 208 -15.41 10.37 10.78
CA LYS A 208 -16.19 9.53 9.85
C LYS A 208 -15.50 8.20 9.54
N GLY A 209 -14.92 7.56 10.55
CA GLY A 209 -14.15 6.32 10.40
C GLY A 209 -14.20 5.45 11.65
N PHE A 210 -13.89 4.17 11.47
CA PHE A 210 -13.82 3.16 12.52
C PHE A 210 -12.39 3.09 13.07
N TYR A 211 -12.23 3.35 14.35
CA TYR A 211 -10.93 3.40 15.00
C TYR A 211 -10.39 2.01 15.30
N ALA A 212 -9.12 1.77 14.97
CA ALA A 212 -8.38 0.58 15.32
C ALA A 212 -7.12 0.98 16.09
N ALA A 213 -7.06 0.67 17.39
CA ALA A 213 -6.03 1.16 18.30
C ALA A 213 -4.66 0.49 18.07
N ARG A 214 -4.63 -0.82 17.85
CA ARG A 214 -3.36 -1.57 17.82
C ARG A 214 -2.72 -1.61 16.44
N ASN A 215 -3.46 -2.04 15.43
CA ASN A 215 -2.90 -2.29 14.11
C ASN A 215 -3.95 -2.09 13.02
N VAL A 216 -4.05 -0.86 12.53
CA VAL A 216 -5.00 -0.49 11.48
C VAL A 216 -4.74 -1.25 10.16
N TRP A 217 -3.49 -1.60 9.86
CA TRP A 217 -3.16 -2.34 8.65
C TRP A 217 -3.66 -3.78 8.72
N SER A 218 -3.44 -4.48 9.83
CA SER A 218 -3.96 -5.84 10.02
C SER A 218 -5.50 -5.87 10.01
N ALA A 219 -6.14 -4.88 10.64
CA ALA A 219 -7.59 -4.74 10.61
C ALA A 219 -8.12 -4.57 9.17
N GLU A 220 -7.50 -3.70 8.37
CA GLU A 220 -7.86 -3.49 6.96
C GLU A 220 -7.75 -4.78 6.14
N GLN A 221 -6.61 -5.49 6.23
CA GLN A 221 -6.39 -6.71 5.46
C GLN A 221 -7.42 -7.80 5.80
N GLU A 222 -7.79 -7.90 7.07
CA GLU A 222 -8.82 -8.82 7.53
C GLU A 222 -10.22 -8.42 7.00
N ILE A 223 -10.56 -7.13 7.03
CA ILE A 223 -11.80 -6.60 6.43
C ILE A 223 -11.83 -6.92 4.94
N HIS A 224 -10.74 -6.66 4.21
CA HIS A 224 -10.64 -6.95 2.78
C HIS A 224 -10.85 -8.44 2.50
N ALA A 225 -10.28 -9.33 3.31
CA ALA A 225 -10.47 -10.77 3.17
C ALA A 225 -11.94 -11.18 3.38
N LEU A 226 -12.60 -10.64 4.41
CA LEU A 226 -14.02 -10.90 4.69
C LEU A 226 -14.93 -10.38 3.57
N LEU A 227 -14.71 -9.15 3.11
CA LEU A 227 -15.50 -8.55 2.03
C LEU A 227 -15.27 -9.27 0.70
N LYS A 228 -14.02 -9.65 0.39
CA LYS A 228 -13.73 -10.43 -0.81
C LYS A 228 -14.37 -11.82 -0.78
N LYS A 229 -14.42 -12.46 0.40
CA LYS A 229 -15.10 -13.75 0.58
C LYS A 229 -16.61 -13.62 0.39
N ARG A 230 -17.22 -12.54 0.89
CA ARG A 230 -18.68 -12.35 0.88
C ARG A 230 -19.22 -11.75 -0.42
N TYR A 231 -18.56 -10.73 -0.95
CA TYR A 231 -19.02 -9.94 -2.11
C TYR A 231 -18.16 -10.14 -3.36
N GLY A 232 -17.07 -10.92 -3.27
CA GLY A 232 -16.10 -11.04 -4.35
C GLY A 232 -15.20 -9.81 -4.48
N GLY A 233 -14.39 -9.81 -5.54
CA GLY A 233 -13.58 -8.66 -5.93
C GLY A 233 -14.18 -7.99 -7.16
N GLY A 234 -14.32 -6.68 -7.13
CA GLY A 234 -14.77 -5.89 -8.26
C GLY A 234 -13.59 -5.11 -8.84
N PRO A 235 -12.80 -5.65 -9.78
CA PRO A 235 -11.77 -4.85 -10.43
C PRO A 235 -12.43 -3.69 -11.18
N VAL A 236 -11.90 -2.49 -10.99
CA VAL A 236 -12.43 -1.26 -11.56
C VAL A 236 -11.40 -0.63 -12.48
N TYR A 237 -11.88 -0.24 -13.66
CA TYR A 237 -11.17 0.59 -14.61
C TYR A 237 -11.24 2.06 -14.17
N CYS A 238 -10.09 2.73 -14.03
CA CYS A 238 -10.03 4.13 -13.60
C CYS A 238 -9.35 5.00 -14.66
N GLN A 239 -10.16 5.77 -15.40
CA GLN A 239 -9.66 6.67 -16.45
C GLN A 239 -8.76 7.80 -15.92
N GLY A 240 -9.12 8.42 -14.80
CA GLY A 240 -8.33 9.52 -14.23
C GLY A 240 -6.89 9.14 -13.82
N CYS A 241 -6.63 7.86 -13.54
CA CYS A 241 -5.25 7.38 -13.33
C CYS A 241 -4.45 7.25 -14.65
N VAL A 242 -5.13 7.08 -15.78
CA VAL A 242 -4.54 6.99 -17.12
C VAL A 242 -4.13 8.37 -17.60
N GLU A 243 -5.02 9.36 -17.47
CA GLU A 243 -4.76 10.75 -17.87
C GLU A 243 -3.53 11.31 -17.15
N LYS A 244 -3.44 11.08 -15.83
CA LYS A 244 -2.27 11.49 -15.04
C LYS A 244 -0.98 10.79 -15.48
N ALA A 245 -1.04 9.49 -15.76
CA ALA A 245 0.13 8.75 -16.26
C ALA A 245 0.58 9.28 -17.64
N GLN A 246 -0.35 9.71 -18.49
CA GLN A 246 -0.04 10.33 -19.77
C GLN A 246 0.59 11.72 -19.60
N GLU A 247 0.12 12.55 -18.68
CA GLU A 247 0.72 13.86 -18.36
C GLU A 247 2.15 13.71 -17.81
N ASP A 248 2.33 12.82 -16.83
CA ASP A 248 3.66 12.51 -16.27
C ASP A 248 4.60 11.97 -17.36
N ASN A 249 4.08 11.15 -18.28
CA ASN A 249 4.83 10.65 -19.44
C ASN A 249 5.10 11.74 -20.48
N LYS A 250 4.23 12.74 -20.67
CA LYS A 250 4.49 13.89 -21.56
C LYS A 250 5.63 14.75 -21.02
N LEU A 251 5.67 15.02 -19.71
CA LEU A 251 6.83 15.66 -19.08
C LEU A 251 8.11 14.85 -19.24
N ARG A 252 8.03 13.52 -19.14
CA ARG A 252 9.16 12.63 -19.41
C ARG A 252 9.53 12.54 -20.90
N ARG A 253 8.60 12.73 -21.84
CA ARG A 253 8.87 12.70 -23.29
C ARG A 253 9.75 13.85 -23.77
N VAL A 254 9.70 15.02 -23.12
CA VAL A 254 10.65 16.11 -23.41
C VAL A 254 12.10 15.67 -23.13
N SER A 255 12.31 14.79 -22.13
CA SER A 255 13.63 14.18 -21.85
C SER A 255 13.96 12.95 -22.71
N HIS A 256 13.03 12.47 -23.54
CA HIS A 256 13.12 11.18 -24.24
C HIS A 256 13.30 11.29 -25.76
N PHE A 257 13.61 12.48 -26.28
CA PHE A 257 13.90 12.72 -27.72
C PHE A 257 15.08 11.88 -28.28
N PHE A 258 15.79 11.12 -27.44
CA PHE A 258 16.88 10.21 -27.83
C PHE A 258 16.62 8.71 -27.64
N ARG A 259 15.40 8.23 -27.37
CA ARG A 259 15.15 6.78 -27.28
C ARG A 259 13.99 6.30 -28.16
N ARG A 260 14.37 5.40 -29.06
CA ARG A 260 13.57 4.75 -30.09
C ARG A 260 12.22 4.21 -29.57
N LYS A 261 11.26 4.42 -30.46
CA LYS A 261 9.91 3.89 -30.57
C LYS A 261 9.98 2.37 -30.81
N GLU A 262 9.57 1.58 -29.82
CA GLU A 262 9.08 0.21 -30.00
C GLU A 262 8.29 -0.18 -28.73
N ASP A 263 7.15 -0.84 -28.97
CA ASP A 263 6.16 -1.40 -28.02
C ASP A 263 5.01 -0.48 -27.53
N LEU A 264 4.15 -0.12 -28.49
CA LEU A 264 2.76 0.31 -28.29
C LEU A 264 1.83 -0.93 -28.38
N SER A 265 1.79 -1.79 -27.37
CA SER A 265 0.77 -2.87 -27.28
C SER A 265 0.58 -3.43 -25.86
N SER A 266 0.20 -2.57 -24.93
CA SER A 266 -0.69 -2.93 -23.82
C SER A 266 -1.21 -1.63 -23.26
N GLU A 267 -2.50 -1.40 -23.35
CA GLU A 267 -3.12 -0.20 -22.83
C GLU A 267 -2.77 -0.05 -21.33
N ASP A 268 -2.02 1.00 -20.98
CA ASP A 268 -1.46 1.30 -19.65
C ASP A 268 -2.56 1.70 -18.65
N TYR A 269 -3.49 0.80 -18.41
CA TYR A 269 -4.61 1.05 -17.54
C TYR A 269 -4.28 0.68 -16.11
N LYS A 270 -4.50 1.63 -15.19
CA LYS A 270 -4.40 1.35 -13.76
C LYS A 270 -5.70 0.72 -13.28
N VAL A 271 -5.72 -0.61 -13.24
CA VAL A 271 -6.82 -1.39 -12.67
C VAL A 271 -6.74 -1.32 -11.15
N HIS A 272 -7.82 -0.88 -10.51
CA HIS A 272 -7.95 -0.91 -9.06
C HIS A 272 -8.64 -2.21 -8.64
N VAL A 273 -7.94 -3.06 -7.91
CA VAL A 273 -8.44 -4.39 -7.48
C VAL A 273 -9.11 -4.38 -6.10
N GLU A 274 -9.07 -3.25 -5.39
CA GLU A 274 -9.54 -3.09 -4.01
C GLU A 274 -10.93 -2.46 -3.94
N TRP A 275 -11.79 -2.76 -4.91
CA TRP A 275 -13.20 -2.34 -4.88
C TRP A 275 -14.10 -3.57 -4.72
N PHE A 276 -15.21 -3.36 -4.01
CA PHE A 276 -16.17 -4.40 -3.66
C PHE A 276 -17.55 -4.02 -4.22
N PRO A 277 -18.19 -4.89 -5.02
CA PRO A 277 -19.57 -4.68 -5.46
C PRO A 277 -20.52 -5.10 -4.34
N ILE A 278 -21.00 -4.13 -3.56
CA ILE A 278 -21.86 -4.37 -2.39
C ILE A 278 -23.32 -4.09 -2.80
N PRO A 279 -24.26 -5.00 -2.56
CA PRO A 279 -25.69 -4.70 -2.70
C PRO A 279 -26.05 -3.46 -1.86
N LYS A 280 -26.79 -2.50 -2.43
CA LYS A 280 -27.15 -1.26 -1.72
C LYS A 280 -27.87 -1.51 -0.39
N THR A 281 -28.62 -2.62 -0.30
CA THR A 281 -29.33 -3.08 0.91
C THR A 281 -28.39 -3.62 2.00
N GLU A 282 -27.17 -4.04 1.65
CA GLU A 282 -26.22 -4.67 2.57
C GLU A 282 -25.13 -3.71 3.09
N LEU A 283 -25.18 -2.42 2.75
CA LEU A 283 -24.17 -1.45 3.19
C LEU A 283 -24.04 -1.40 4.73
N ARG A 284 -25.17 -1.53 5.46
CA ARG A 284 -25.19 -1.62 6.93
C ARG A 284 -24.41 -2.80 7.47
N GLU A 285 -24.48 -3.94 6.79
CA GLU A 285 -23.76 -5.16 7.19
C GLU A 285 -22.26 -4.98 7.01
N VAL A 286 -21.83 -4.23 5.99
CA VAL A 286 -20.43 -3.89 5.80
C VAL A 286 -19.90 -3.02 6.94
N PHE A 287 -20.68 -2.04 7.39
CA PHE A 287 -20.32 -1.27 8.59
C PHE A 287 -20.21 -2.15 9.83
N LYS A 288 -21.11 -3.14 10.01
CA LYS A 288 -21.04 -4.09 11.15
C LYS A 288 -19.80 -4.96 11.08
N ILE A 289 -19.44 -5.47 9.89
CA ILE A 289 -18.22 -6.24 9.68
C ILE A 289 -17.00 -5.43 10.09
N ILE A 290 -16.92 -4.18 9.65
CA ILE A 290 -15.80 -3.29 9.96
C ILE A 290 -15.71 -3.02 11.46
N ASP A 291 -16.82 -2.69 12.09
CA ASP A 291 -16.86 -2.44 13.54
C ASP A 291 -16.42 -3.66 14.35
N ASN A 292 -16.94 -4.85 14.01
CA ASN A 292 -16.57 -6.11 14.66
C ASN A 292 -15.08 -6.44 14.48
N VAL A 293 -14.50 -6.15 13.32
CA VAL A 293 -13.06 -6.32 13.12
C VAL A 293 -12.31 -5.30 13.96
N CYS A 294 -12.62 -4.01 13.85
CA CYS A 294 -11.96 -2.96 14.59
C CYS A 294 -12.00 -3.17 16.10
N MET A 295 -13.11 -3.65 16.68
CA MET A 295 -13.22 -3.99 18.11
C MET A 295 -12.14 -4.98 18.55
N ARG A 296 -11.81 -5.98 17.72
CA ARG A 296 -10.74 -6.94 18.01
C ARG A 296 -9.35 -6.32 18.01
N TYR A 297 -9.19 -5.11 17.46
CA TYR A 297 -7.94 -4.34 17.49
C TYR A 297 -7.98 -3.17 18.48
N THR A 298 -9.06 -3.01 19.25
CA THR A 298 -9.22 -1.97 20.27
C THR A 298 -8.81 -2.45 21.67
N ALA A 299 -9.09 -3.71 22.01
CA ALA A 299 -8.73 -4.32 23.30
C ALA A 299 -7.23 -4.59 23.46
#